data_AF-A0AB40AWZ4-F1
#
_entry.id   AF-A0AB40AWZ4-F1
#
_cell.length_a   1.000
_cell.length_b   1.000
_cell.length_c   1.000
_cell.angle_alpha   90.00
_cell.angle_beta   90.00
_cell.angle_gamma   90.00
#
_symmetry.space_group_name_H-M   'P 1'
#
loop_
_entity.id
_entity.type
_entity.pdbx_description
1 polymer ?
#
loop_
_entity_poly.entity_id
_entity_poly.type
_entity_poly.pdbx_seq_one_letter_code
_entity_poly.pdbx_strand_id
1 'polypeptide(L)'
;MERNKRKTTRKLREVAAIAATIMGIIVTHITKRRLCRAPNSRRGLDRENYLDRLLNGDDTTCINMVRMNKFTFFSLCSLLRSRGLLKDSINVNVEEQLLMFLHTVGHNQRNRVIGHNFLRSGKTVSRYFNLVLHAIGQLQKEFIGPPSSTLSTYIAQRSRFFPYFKDCIGALDGTRIHASVPVDMVASFRSKKGFPTQNVLTAVDFDLNFTYVLAGWEGSAHDSMVLRDALERPNGLKVPQGKNGSW
;
A
#
# COMPACT_ATOMS: atom_id res chain seq x y z
N MET A 1 -36.95 73.75 -7.88
CA MET A 1 -37.27 72.38 -8.35
C MET A 1 -36.09 71.64 -8.99
N GLU A 2 -35.23 72.32 -9.74
CA GLU A 2 -34.16 71.70 -10.55
C GLU A 2 -32.98 71.11 -9.74
N ARG A 3 -32.61 71.74 -8.61
CA ARG A 3 -31.54 71.26 -7.70
C ARG A 3 -31.85 69.91 -7.07
N ASN A 4 -33.12 69.63 -6.78
CA ASN A 4 -33.54 68.35 -6.20
C ASN A 4 -33.48 67.23 -7.24
N LYS A 5 -33.91 67.50 -8.48
CA LYS A 5 -33.76 66.56 -9.60
C LYS A 5 -32.29 66.17 -9.85
N ARG A 6 -31.36 67.14 -9.80
CA ARG A 6 -29.91 66.87 -9.93
C ARG A 6 -29.31 66.06 -8.78
N LYS A 7 -29.80 66.24 -7.53
CA LYS A 7 -29.40 65.41 -6.39
C LYS A 7 -29.91 63.98 -6.52
N THR A 8 -31.16 63.81 -6.97
CA THR A 8 -31.76 62.48 -7.18
C THR A 8 -31.06 61.72 -8.29
N THR A 9 -30.74 62.37 -9.42
CA THR A 9 -30.00 61.72 -10.52
C THR A 9 -28.58 61.35 -10.13
N ARG A 10 -27.91 62.13 -9.26
CA ARG A 10 -26.60 61.78 -8.72
C ARG A 10 -26.64 60.57 -7.80
N LYS A 11 -27.61 60.51 -6.86
CA LYS A 11 -27.82 59.33 -6.00
C LYS A 11 -28.14 58.07 -6.83
N LEU A 12 -28.94 58.22 -7.88
CA LEU A 12 -29.28 57.10 -8.77
C LEU A 12 -28.04 56.56 -9.51
N ARG A 13 -27.12 57.45 -9.93
CA ARG A 13 -25.84 57.06 -10.55
C ARG A 13 -24.90 56.36 -9.56
N GLU A 14 -24.84 56.82 -8.32
CA GLU A 14 -24.03 56.19 -7.27
C GLU A 14 -24.55 54.78 -6.94
N VAL A 15 -25.87 54.60 -6.82
CA VAL A 15 -26.48 53.27 -6.61
C VAL A 15 -26.24 52.34 -7.81
N ALA A 16 -26.36 52.84 -9.04
CA ALA A 16 -26.07 52.06 -10.25
C ALA A 16 -24.60 51.62 -10.32
N ALA A 17 -23.66 52.49 -9.92
CA ALA A 17 -22.24 52.17 -9.89
C ALA A 17 -21.91 51.07 -8.86
N ILE A 18 -22.54 51.12 -7.68
CA ILE A 18 -22.41 50.09 -6.64
C ILE A 18 -23.00 48.75 -7.11
N ALA A 19 -24.18 48.77 -7.73
CA ALA A 19 -24.80 47.57 -8.27
C ALA A 19 -23.94 46.92 -9.37
N ALA A 20 -23.33 47.73 -10.26
CA ALA A 20 -22.44 47.24 -11.31
C ALA A 20 -21.16 46.61 -10.76
N THR A 21 -20.58 47.16 -9.69
CA THR A 21 -19.39 46.57 -9.03
C THR A 21 -19.71 45.27 -8.34
N ILE A 22 -20.84 45.19 -7.61
CA ILE A 22 -21.31 43.95 -6.98
C ILE A 22 -21.56 42.87 -8.04
N MET A 23 -22.24 43.22 -9.15
CA MET A 23 -22.45 42.30 -10.27
C MET A 23 -21.13 41.85 -10.89
N GLY A 24 -20.15 42.74 -11.05
CA GLY A 24 -18.81 42.40 -11.53
C GLY A 24 -18.09 41.41 -10.60
N ILE A 25 -18.21 41.59 -9.28
CA ILE A 25 -17.64 40.66 -8.27
C ILE A 25 -18.36 39.31 -8.33
N ILE A 26 -19.69 39.29 -8.42
CA ILE A 26 -20.47 38.06 -8.53
C ILE A 26 -20.12 37.31 -9.82
N VAL A 27 -20.07 37.99 -10.95
CA VAL A 27 -19.70 37.41 -12.25
C VAL A 27 -18.28 36.87 -12.20
N THR A 28 -17.30 37.62 -11.65
CA THR A 28 -15.91 37.13 -11.51
C THR A 28 -15.79 35.97 -10.53
N HIS A 29 -16.60 35.92 -9.47
CA HIS A 29 -16.63 34.79 -8.54
C HIS A 29 -17.27 33.55 -9.17
N ILE A 30 -18.34 33.74 -9.96
CA ILE A 30 -18.98 32.67 -10.74
C ILE A 30 -18.02 32.17 -11.83
N THR A 31 -17.32 33.05 -12.56
CA THR A 31 -16.36 32.65 -13.60
C THR A 31 -15.08 32.02 -13.04
N LYS A 32 -14.58 32.45 -11.87
CA LYS A 32 -13.49 31.75 -11.17
C LYS A 32 -13.89 30.35 -10.70
N ARG A 33 -15.13 30.18 -10.22
CA ARG A 33 -15.69 28.84 -9.90
C ARG A 33 -15.96 28.01 -11.16
N ARG A 34 -16.17 28.68 -12.30
CA ARG A 34 -16.23 28.09 -13.66
C ARG A 34 -14.90 28.22 -14.41
N LEU A 35 -13.75 28.20 -13.74
CA LEU A 35 -12.51 27.79 -14.41
C LEU A 35 -12.80 26.38 -14.93
N CYS A 36 -13.18 26.31 -16.20
CA CYS A 36 -13.43 25.10 -16.93
C CYS A 36 -12.26 24.16 -16.64
N ARG A 37 -12.55 23.02 -16.02
CA ARG A 37 -11.63 21.88 -16.10
C ARG A 37 -11.35 21.70 -17.59
N ALA A 38 -10.15 22.05 -18.01
CA ALA A 38 -9.70 21.76 -19.37
C ALA A 38 -9.95 20.27 -19.63
N PRO A 39 -10.21 19.86 -20.90
CA PRO A 39 -10.55 18.48 -21.21
C PRO A 39 -9.54 17.52 -20.58
N ASN A 40 -10.05 16.44 -20.01
CA ASN A 40 -9.34 15.40 -19.27
C ASN A 40 -8.24 14.67 -20.10
N SER A 41 -8.00 15.03 -21.36
CA SER A 41 -7.05 14.36 -22.25
C SER A 41 -5.60 14.54 -21.78
N ARG A 42 -5.18 15.77 -21.44
CA ARG A 42 -3.79 16.02 -21.01
C ARG A 42 -3.45 15.31 -19.70
N ARG A 43 -4.36 15.33 -18.73
CA ARG A 43 -4.21 14.57 -17.47
C ARG A 43 -4.23 13.07 -17.69
N GLY A 44 -5.07 12.59 -18.61
CA GLY A 44 -5.09 11.19 -19.03
C GLY A 44 -3.75 10.74 -19.60
N LEU A 45 -3.21 11.55 -20.52
CA LEU A 45 -1.91 11.32 -21.16
C LEU A 45 -0.75 11.39 -20.16
N ASP A 46 -0.70 12.41 -19.29
CA ASP A 46 0.34 12.54 -18.27
C ASP A 46 0.36 11.33 -17.33
N ARG A 47 -0.83 10.83 -16.94
CA ARG A 47 -0.98 9.61 -16.15
C ARG A 47 -0.50 8.39 -16.94
N GLU A 48 -0.91 8.23 -18.19
CA GLU A 48 -0.48 7.10 -19.02
C GLU A 48 1.02 7.09 -19.23
N ASN A 49 1.63 8.24 -19.50
CA ASN A 49 3.08 8.39 -19.56
C ASN A 49 3.77 8.01 -18.24
N TYR A 50 3.16 8.33 -17.09
CA TYR A 50 3.70 7.92 -15.80
C TYR A 50 3.63 6.40 -15.60
N LEU A 51 2.52 5.76 -15.96
CA LEU A 51 2.38 4.30 -15.91
C LEU A 51 3.34 3.61 -16.87
N ASP A 52 3.48 4.14 -18.09
CA ASP A 52 4.41 3.68 -19.12
C ASP A 52 5.85 3.73 -18.61
N ARG A 53 6.25 4.82 -17.95
CA ARG A 53 7.59 4.91 -17.34
C ARG A 53 7.84 3.87 -16.25
N LEU A 54 6.81 3.45 -15.52
CA LEU A 54 6.93 2.42 -14.47
C LEU A 54 6.92 1.00 -15.04
N LEU A 55 6.13 0.76 -16.09
CA LEU A 55 5.88 -0.59 -16.63
C LEU A 55 6.68 -0.92 -17.89
N ASN A 56 6.91 0.07 -18.76
CA ASN A 56 7.63 -0.09 -20.02
C ASN A 56 9.08 0.44 -19.94
N GLY A 57 9.47 1.00 -18.79
CA GLY A 57 10.87 1.30 -18.47
C GLY A 57 11.73 0.04 -18.24
N ASP A 58 12.96 0.25 -17.78
CA ASP A 58 13.87 -0.84 -17.40
C ASP A 58 13.34 -1.61 -16.17
N ASP A 59 13.67 -2.90 -16.08
CA ASP A 59 13.30 -3.75 -14.94
C ASP A 59 13.80 -3.18 -13.61
N THR A 60 14.95 -2.50 -13.62
CA THR A 60 15.47 -1.77 -12.46
C THR A 60 14.49 -0.72 -11.95
N THR A 61 13.80 -0.01 -12.83
CA THR A 61 12.81 1.00 -12.43
C THR A 61 11.60 0.33 -11.77
N CYS A 62 11.12 -0.78 -12.33
CA CYS A 62 10.03 -1.54 -11.75
C CYS A 62 10.41 -2.07 -10.35
N ILE A 63 11.57 -2.71 -10.22
CA ILE A 63 12.06 -3.22 -8.93
C ILE A 63 12.24 -2.08 -7.92
N ASN A 64 12.82 -0.96 -8.35
CA ASN A 64 13.05 0.17 -7.47
C ASN A 64 11.76 0.77 -6.95
N MET A 65 10.72 0.87 -7.80
CA MET A 65 9.47 1.58 -7.47
C MET A 65 8.37 0.69 -6.87
N VAL A 66 8.30 -0.59 -7.28
CA VAL A 66 7.25 -1.53 -6.87
C VAL A 66 7.77 -2.83 -6.25
N ARG A 67 9.09 -2.97 -6.08
CA ARG A 67 9.77 -4.11 -5.41
C ARG A 67 9.63 -5.45 -6.11
N MET A 68 9.30 -5.46 -7.39
CA MET A 68 9.25 -6.64 -8.24
C MET A 68 9.63 -6.29 -9.68
N ASN A 69 10.13 -7.29 -10.43
CA ASN A 69 10.39 -7.12 -11.85
C ASN A 69 9.08 -7.08 -12.67
N LYS A 70 9.16 -6.64 -13.93
CA LYS A 70 7.99 -6.47 -14.80
C LYS A 70 7.25 -7.78 -15.03
N PHE A 71 7.98 -8.86 -15.28
CA PHE A 71 7.40 -10.18 -15.53
C PHE A 71 6.51 -10.63 -14.37
N THR A 72 7.04 -10.60 -13.15
CA THR A 72 6.32 -10.98 -11.92
C THR A 72 5.13 -10.06 -11.68
N PHE A 73 5.27 -8.77 -11.95
CA PHE A 73 4.18 -7.80 -11.83
C PHE A 73 3.00 -8.16 -12.75
N PHE A 74 3.25 -8.43 -14.03
CA PHE A 74 2.20 -8.81 -14.98
C PHE A 74 1.64 -10.20 -14.71
N SER A 75 2.46 -11.14 -14.24
CA SER A 75 1.98 -12.45 -13.76
C SER A 75 1.02 -12.28 -12.59
N LEU A 76 1.34 -11.42 -11.62
CA LEU A 76 0.46 -11.13 -10.48
C LEU A 76 -0.84 -10.42 -10.92
N CYS A 77 -0.77 -9.44 -11.83
CA CYS A 77 -1.98 -8.82 -12.41
C CYS A 77 -2.88 -9.87 -13.08
N SER A 78 -2.28 -10.77 -13.86
CA SER A 78 -3.01 -11.83 -14.58
C SER A 78 -3.65 -12.83 -13.61
N LEU A 79 -2.94 -13.19 -12.53
CA LEU A 79 -3.44 -14.06 -11.47
C LEU A 79 -4.64 -13.44 -10.74
N LEU A 80 -4.55 -12.16 -10.37
CA LEU A 80 -5.61 -11.44 -9.67
C LEU A 80 -6.84 -11.26 -10.57
N ARG A 81 -6.64 -11.04 -11.88
CA ARG A 81 -7.70 -10.92 -12.88
C ARG A 81 -8.36 -12.28 -13.16
N SER A 82 -7.60 -13.35 -13.34
CA SER A 82 -8.12 -14.69 -13.66
C SER A 82 -8.94 -15.29 -12.52
N ARG A 83 -8.57 -14.98 -11.27
CA ARG A 83 -9.34 -15.36 -10.07
C ARG A 83 -10.51 -14.45 -9.76
N GLY A 84 -10.71 -13.39 -10.56
CA GLY A 84 -11.79 -12.42 -10.36
C GLY A 84 -11.64 -11.58 -9.09
N LEU A 85 -10.46 -11.57 -8.46
CA LEU A 85 -10.17 -10.83 -7.23
C LEU A 85 -10.07 -9.32 -7.48
N LEU A 86 -9.53 -8.95 -8.65
CA LEU A 86 -9.51 -7.57 -9.14
C LEU A 86 -10.10 -7.53 -10.54
N LYS A 87 -10.73 -6.40 -10.86
CA LYS A 87 -11.34 -6.14 -12.16
C LYS A 87 -11.01 -4.73 -12.61
N ASP A 88 -10.93 -4.57 -13.92
CA ASP A 88 -10.82 -3.26 -14.53
C ASP A 88 -12.10 -2.46 -14.27
N SER A 89 -11.92 -1.19 -13.99
CA SER A 89 -13.02 -0.23 -13.91
C SER A 89 -12.90 0.77 -15.05
N ILE A 90 -13.99 1.49 -15.33
CA ILE A 90 -14.02 2.54 -16.36
C ILE A 90 -12.85 3.54 -16.20
N ASN A 91 -12.43 3.79 -14.95
CA ASN A 91 -11.43 4.81 -14.66
C ASN A 91 -10.04 4.26 -14.35
N VAL A 92 -9.91 3.03 -13.83
CA VAL A 92 -8.65 2.47 -13.30
C VAL A 92 -8.60 0.97 -13.62
N ASN A 93 -7.57 0.54 -14.35
CA ASN A 93 -7.30 -0.87 -14.67
C ASN A 93 -6.55 -1.58 -13.52
N VAL A 94 -6.46 -2.91 -13.55
CA VAL A 94 -5.80 -3.72 -12.51
C VAL A 94 -4.34 -3.32 -12.33
N GLU A 95 -3.63 -3.02 -13.41
CA GLU A 95 -2.22 -2.63 -13.40
C GLU A 95 -2.03 -1.33 -12.60
N GLU A 96 -2.84 -0.30 -12.85
CA GLU A 96 -2.80 0.96 -12.09
C GLU A 96 -3.20 0.76 -10.63
N GLN A 97 -4.19 -0.11 -10.34
CA GLN A 97 -4.57 -0.45 -8.98
C GLN A 97 -3.40 -1.07 -8.21
N LEU A 98 -2.73 -2.06 -8.81
CA LEU A 98 -1.63 -2.77 -8.20
C LEU A 98 -0.38 -1.88 -8.08
N LEU A 99 -0.07 -1.06 -9.08
CA LEU A 99 1.02 -0.08 -9.02
C LEU A 99 0.83 0.92 -7.87
N MET A 100 -0.37 1.48 -7.69
CA MET A 100 -0.65 2.39 -6.57
C MET A 100 -0.40 1.69 -5.23
N PHE A 101 -0.87 0.45 -5.08
CA PHE A 101 -0.67 -0.33 -3.86
C PHE A 101 0.80 -0.63 -3.61
N LEU A 102 1.50 -1.24 -4.57
CA LEU A 102 2.91 -1.64 -4.45
C LEU A 102 3.86 -0.46 -4.25
N HIS A 103 3.63 0.65 -4.95
CA HIS A 103 4.41 1.88 -4.72
C HIS A 103 4.16 2.43 -3.31
N THR A 104 2.92 2.32 -2.79
CA THR A 104 2.62 2.69 -1.40
C THR A 104 3.41 1.85 -0.41
N VAL A 105 3.31 0.52 -0.49
CA VAL A 105 3.93 -0.40 0.50
C VAL A 105 5.44 -0.49 0.34
N GLY A 106 5.96 -0.46 -0.90
CA GLY A 106 7.39 -0.58 -1.19
C GLY A 106 8.25 0.59 -0.71
N HIS A 107 7.62 1.75 -0.47
CA HIS A 107 8.31 2.98 -0.07
C HIS A 107 7.67 3.70 1.11
N ASN A 108 6.66 3.09 1.75
CA ASN A 108 5.89 3.72 2.82
C ASN A 108 5.35 5.11 2.42
N GLN A 109 4.78 5.22 1.21
CA GLN A 109 4.33 6.51 0.68
C GLN A 109 3.01 6.96 1.29
N ARG A 110 2.86 8.28 1.44
CA ARG A 110 1.60 8.87 1.92
C ARG A 110 0.59 8.88 0.79
N ASN A 111 -0.69 8.68 1.12
CA ASN A 111 -1.81 8.70 0.16
C ASN A 111 -1.77 9.93 -0.79
N ARG A 112 -1.45 11.12 -0.25
CA ARG A 112 -1.34 12.36 -1.05
C ARG A 112 -0.26 12.31 -2.14
N VAL A 113 0.86 11.64 -1.89
CA VAL A 113 1.97 11.52 -2.85
C VAL A 113 1.56 10.60 -4.00
N ILE A 114 0.94 9.48 -3.67
CA ILE A 114 0.39 8.56 -4.67
C ILE A 114 -0.71 9.23 -5.48
N GLY A 115 -1.62 9.97 -4.84
CA GLY A 115 -2.65 10.74 -5.53
C GLY A 115 -2.08 11.77 -6.51
N HIS A 116 -0.97 12.43 -6.14
CA HIS A 116 -0.25 13.34 -7.02
C HIS A 116 0.38 12.61 -8.21
N ASN A 117 1.14 11.55 -7.96
CA ASN A 117 1.87 10.81 -9.00
C ASN A 117 0.94 10.14 -10.02
N PHE A 118 -0.15 9.52 -9.55
CA PHE A 118 -1.11 8.82 -10.42
C PHE A 118 -2.25 9.73 -10.90
N LEU A 119 -2.23 11.02 -10.54
CA LEU A 119 -3.28 12.00 -10.85
C LEU A 119 -4.68 11.53 -10.40
N ARG A 120 -4.76 10.87 -9.24
CA ARG A 120 -5.99 10.34 -8.63
C ARG A 120 -6.36 11.09 -7.36
N SER A 121 -7.66 11.10 -7.06
CA SER A 121 -8.13 11.60 -5.77
C SER A 121 -7.66 10.68 -4.64
N GLY A 122 -7.47 11.22 -3.43
CA GLY A 122 -7.11 10.40 -2.27
C GLY A 122 -8.14 9.32 -1.95
N LYS A 123 -9.43 9.59 -2.24
CA LYS A 123 -10.52 8.59 -2.17
C LYS A 123 -10.25 7.41 -3.10
N THR A 124 -9.84 7.67 -4.33
CA THR A 124 -9.50 6.61 -5.30
C THR A 124 -8.32 5.78 -4.83
N VAL A 125 -7.23 6.43 -4.38
CA VAL A 125 -6.05 5.74 -3.84
C VAL A 125 -6.42 4.87 -2.65
N SER A 126 -7.15 5.41 -1.68
CA SER A 126 -7.57 4.67 -0.47
C SER A 126 -8.47 3.48 -0.81
N ARG A 127 -9.43 3.66 -1.73
CA ARG A 127 -10.30 2.56 -2.19
C ARG A 127 -9.49 1.41 -2.78
N TYR A 128 -8.60 1.69 -3.74
CA TYR A 128 -7.86 0.63 -4.40
C TYR A 128 -6.75 0.04 -3.54
N PHE A 129 -6.16 0.83 -2.62
CA PHE A 129 -5.26 0.28 -1.61
C PHE A 129 -5.93 -0.84 -0.81
N ASN A 130 -7.15 -0.62 -0.31
CA ASN A 130 -7.88 -1.63 0.46
C ASN A 130 -8.34 -2.82 -0.40
N LEU A 131 -8.83 -2.57 -1.63
CA LEU A 131 -9.23 -3.66 -2.53
C LEU A 131 -8.05 -4.59 -2.87
N VAL A 132 -6.90 -4.02 -3.20
CA VAL A 132 -5.69 -4.79 -3.51
C VAL A 132 -5.16 -5.50 -2.27
N LEU A 133 -5.17 -4.85 -1.10
CA LEU A 133 -4.79 -5.47 0.17
C LEU A 133 -5.61 -6.73 0.45
N HIS A 134 -6.94 -6.64 0.32
CA HIS A 134 -7.82 -7.78 0.52
C HIS A 134 -7.59 -8.87 -0.54
N ALA A 135 -7.42 -8.50 -1.81
CA ALA A 135 -7.17 -9.44 -2.89
C ALA A 135 -5.88 -10.24 -2.68
N ILE A 136 -4.77 -9.57 -2.33
CA ILE A 136 -3.50 -10.22 -2.00
C ILE A 136 -3.64 -11.08 -0.74
N GLY A 137 -4.36 -10.59 0.28
CA GLY A 137 -4.63 -11.35 1.49
C GLY A 137 -5.35 -12.68 1.25
N GLN A 138 -6.23 -12.75 0.23
CA GLN A 138 -6.89 -14.01 -0.14
C GLN A 138 -5.95 -15.04 -0.75
N LEU A 139 -4.83 -14.60 -1.35
CA LEU A 139 -3.80 -15.48 -1.90
C LEU A 139 -2.93 -16.13 -0.82
N GLN A 140 -2.92 -15.58 0.40
CA GLN A 140 -2.03 -15.99 1.49
C GLN A 140 -2.00 -17.52 1.68
N LYS A 141 -3.16 -18.20 1.68
CA LYS A 141 -3.24 -19.64 1.96
C LYS A 141 -2.57 -20.52 0.90
N GLU A 142 -2.38 -20.00 -0.31
CA GLU A 142 -1.75 -20.72 -1.41
C GLU A 142 -0.23 -20.51 -1.42
N PHE A 143 0.22 -19.31 -1.07
CA PHE A 143 1.65 -18.95 -1.13
C PHE A 143 2.38 -19.08 0.21
N ILE A 144 1.67 -19.04 1.34
CA ILE A 144 2.22 -19.23 2.68
C ILE A 144 1.61 -20.51 3.24
N GLY A 145 2.41 -21.57 3.21
CA GLY A 145 2.01 -22.90 3.67
C GLY A 145 3.19 -23.62 4.32
N PRO A 146 2.91 -24.71 5.05
CA PRO A 146 3.96 -25.49 5.71
C PRO A 146 5.00 -25.96 4.67
N PRO A 147 6.30 -25.95 5.02
CA PRO A 147 7.34 -26.40 4.10
C PRO A 147 7.17 -27.89 3.78
N SER A 148 7.72 -28.30 2.64
CA SER A 148 7.90 -29.71 2.34
C SER A 148 8.72 -30.38 3.44
N SER A 149 8.31 -31.57 3.88
CA SER A 149 9.04 -32.36 4.88
C SER A 149 10.33 -32.99 4.33
N THR A 150 10.54 -32.90 3.02
CA THR A 150 11.69 -33.47 2.30
C THR A 150 12.95 -32.67 2.58
N LEU A 151 14.09 -33.37 2.67
CA LEU A 151 15.41 -32.73 2.76
C LEU A 151 15.61 -31.79 1.57
N SER A 152 15.91 -30.52 1.85
CA SER A 152 16.26 -29.56 0.80
C SER A 152 17.52 -30.00 0.07
N THR A 153 17.47 -29.97 -1.27
CA THR A 153 18.63 -30.21 -2.13
C THR A 153 19.78 -29.24 -1.81
N TYR A 154 19.45 -28.02 -1.37
CA TYR A 154 20.42 -27.02 -0.92
C TYR A 154 21.31 -27.53 0.22
N ILE A 155 20.72 -28.22 1.21
CA ILE A 155 21.48 -28.82 2.32
C ILE A 155 22.18 -30.09 1.83
N ALA A 156 21.45 -30.98 1.14
CA ALA A 156 21.95 -32.30 0.76
C ALA A 156 23.24 -32.23 -0.07
N GLN A 157 23.38 -31.24 -0.94
CA GLN A 157 24.53 -31.09 -1.84
C GLN A 157 25.74 -30.40 -1.20
N ARG A 158 25.60 -29.82 0.00
CA ARG A 158 26.65 -29.00 0.63
C ARG A 158 27.21 -29.70 1.85
N SER A 159 28.43 -30.22 1.75
CA SER A 159 29.16 -30.88 2.85
C SER A 159 29.38 -29.99 4.08
N ARG A 160 29.31 -28.66 3.92
CA ARG A 160 29.34 -27.72 5.05
C ARG A 160 28.07 -27.81 5.91
N PHE A 161 26.92 -28.10 5.32
CA PHE A 161 25.63 -28.11 6.01
C PHE A 161 25.14 -29.51 6.33
N PHE A 162 25.39 -30.48 5.44
CA PHE A 162 25.10 -31.88 5.71
C PHE A 162 26.28 -32.53 6.48
N PRO A 163 26.04 -33.28 7.58
CA PRO A 163 24.74 -33.73 8.10
C PRO A 163 24.10 -32.81 9.15
N TYR A 164 24.79 -31.76 9.59
CA TYR A 164 24.40 -30.94 10.75
C TYR A 164 22.99 -30.32 10.64
N PHE A 165 22.57 -29.93 9.43
CA PHE A 165 21.27 -29.32 9.16
C PHE A 165 20.31 -30.26 8.40
N LYS A 166 20.56 -31.58 8.36
CA LYS A 166 19.74 -32.53 7.58
C LYS A 166 18.26 -32.54 7.98
N ASP A 167 17.96 -32.14 9.20
CA ASP A 167 16.61 -32.10 9.77
C ASP A 167 16.02 -30.68 9.79
N CYS A 168 16.79 -29.66 9.41
CA CYS A 168 16.27 -28.31 9.29
C CYS A 168 15.36 -28.20 8.08
N ILE A 169 14.21 -27.54 8.26
CA ILE A 169 13.21 -27.27 7.21
C ILE A 169 13.23 -25.81 6.74
N GLY A 170 13.99 -24.96 7.44
CA GLY A 170 13.99 -23.53 7.20
C GLY A 170 14.66 -22.72 8.31
N ALA A 171 14.45 -21.41 8.27
CA ALA A 171 14.86 -20.47 9.30
C ALA A 171 13.64 -19.78 9.91
N LEU A 172 13.74 -19.41 11.18
CA LEU A 172 12.71 -18.70 11.93
C LEU A 172 13.35 -17.47 12.58
N ASP A 173 12.74 -16.31 12.39
CA ASP A 173 13.21 -15.06 12.97
C ASP A 173 12.07 -14.09 13.27
N GLY A 174 12.25 -13.27 14.30
CA GLY A 174 11.33 -12.21 14.72
C GLY A 174 11.83 -10.85 14.25
N THR A 175 10.99 -10.09 13.56
CA THR A 175 11.30 -8.72 13.14
C THR A 175 10.33 -7.72 13.73
N ARG A 176 10.85 -6.55 14.12
CA ARG A 176 10.04 -5.46 14.67
C ARG A 176 9.82 -4.40 13.61
N ILE A 177 8.56 -4.20 13.22
CA ILE A 177 8.16 -3.18 12.25
C ILE A 177 7.41 -2.06 12.96
N HIS A 178 7.53 -0.82 12.47
CA HIS A 178 6.79 0.31 13.03
C HIS A 178 5.28 0.04 12.99
N ALA A 179 4.60 0.39 14.08
CA ALA A 179 3.15 0.24 14.19
C ALA A 179 2.49 1.61 14.37
N SER A 180 1.31 1.77 13.79
CA SER A 180 0.41 2.88 14.10
C SER A 180 -0.75 2.31 14.88
N VAL A 181 -0.83 2.62 16.17
CA VAL A 181 -1.84 2.09 17.09
C VAL A 181 -2.59 3.22 17.80
N PRO A 182 -3.82 2.98 18.27
CA PRO A 182 -4.54 3.90 19.15
C PRO A 182 -3.72 4.31 20.37
N VAL A 183 -3.97 5.52 20.89
CA VAL A 183 -3.15 6.15 21.96
C VAL A 183 -3.10 5.31 23.23
N ASP A 184 -4.22 4.67 23.58
CA ASP A 184 -4.37 3.77 24.71
C ASP A 184 -3.52 2.49 24.60
N MET A 185 -3.20 2.04 23.38
CA MET A 185 -2.36 0.86 23.13
C MET A 185 -0.87 1.19 22.99
N VAL A 186 -0.50 2.46 22.82
CA VAL A 186 0.89 2.89 22.55
C VAL A 186 1.88 2.34 23.57
N ALA A 187 1.50 2.30 24.85
CA ALA A 187 2.38 1.82 25.92
C ALA A 187 2.86 0.38 25.68
N SER A 188 1.96 -0.53 25.31
CA SER A 188 2.28 -1.93 25.02
C SER A 188 3.09 -2.08 23.73
N PHE A 189 2.83 -1.25 22.73
CA PHE A 189 3.57 -1.33 21.46
C PHE A 189 4.94 -0.65 21.52
N ARG A 190 5.26 0.09 22.59
CA ARG A 190 6.50 0.85 22.68
C ARG A 190 7.72 -0.06 22.80
N SER A 191 8.60 0.01 21.82
CA SER A 191 9.89 -0.69 21.87
C SER A 191 10.91 0.06 22.77
N LYS A 192 12.05 -0.58 23.05
CA LYS A 192 13.21 0.06 23.71
C LYS A 192 13.72 1.30 22.94
N LYS A 193 13.43 1.41 21.65
CA LYS A 193 13.81 2.56 20.81
C LYS A 193 12.84 3.75 20.91
N GLY A 194 11.82 3.65 21.77
CA GLY A 194 10.94 4.78 22.13
C GLY A 194 9.72 4.97 21.21
N PHE A 195 9.64 4.25 20.10
CA PHE A 195 8.50 4.30 19.17
C PHE A 195 7.68 3.01 19.18
N PRO A 196 6.37 3.08 18.86
CA PRO A 196 5.52 1.91 18.70
C PRO A 196 5.98 1.01 17.56
N THR A 197 6.12 -0.28 17.86
CA THR A 197 6.43 -1.34 16.91
C THR A 197 5.50 -2.52 17.14
N GLN A 198 5.31 -3.36 16.14
CA GLN A 198 4.74 -4.69 16.29
C GLN A 198 5.83 -5.73 16.01
N ASN A 199 5.80 -6.83 16.74
CA ASN A 199 6.63 -7.99 16.47
C ASN A 199 5.96 -8.85 15.40
N VAL A 200 6.75 -9.28 14.42
CA VAL A 200 6.33 -10.17 13.33
C VAL A 200 7.29 -11.34 13.33
N LEU A 201 6.79 -12.51 13.69
CA LEU A 201 7.52 -13.76 13.58
C LEU A 201 7.32 -14.34 12.19
N THR A 202 8.42 -14.71 11.54
CA THR A 202 8.39 -15.31 10.20
C THR A 202 9.20 -16.60 10.18
N ALA A 203 8.73 -17.58 9.42
CA ALA A 203 9.49 -18.75 9.04
C ALA A 203 9.61 -18.82 7.52
N VAL A 204 10.78 -19.20 7.03
CA VAL A 204 11.10 -19.34 5.61
C VAL A 204 11.75 -20.69 5.33
N ASP A 205 11.53 -21.25 4.15
CA ASP A 205 12.27 -22.44 3.69
C ASP A 205 13.66 -22.06 3.12
N PHE A 206 14.39 -23.05 2.59
CA PHE A 206 15.72 -22.83 1.99
C PHE A 206 15.68 -22.13 0.63
N ASP A 207 14.51 -22.06 0.00
CA ASP A 207 14.27 -21.30 -1.24
C ASP A 207 13.82 -19.86 -0.93
N LEU A 208 13.85 -19.47 0.34
CA LEU A 208 13.45 -18.16 0.88
C LEU A 208 11.94 -17.85 0.73
N ASN A 209 11.11 -18.88 0.56
CA ASN A 209 9.67 -18.71 0.57
C ASN A 209 9.16 -18.66 2.01
N PHE A 210 8.23 -17.75 2.31
CA PHE A 210 7.56 -17.72 3.59
C PHE A 210 6.67 -18.94 3.77
N THR A 211 6.89 -19.67 4.86
CA THR A 211 6.10 -20.84 5.22
C THR A 211 5.16 -20.57 6.39
N TYR A 212 5.48 -19.54 7.19
CA TYR A 212 4.64 -19.06 8.27
C TYR A 212 4.91 -17.58 8.54
N VAL A 213 3.86 -16.82 8.83
CA VAL A 213 3.94 -15.41 9.24
C VAL A 213 2.93 -15.16 10.34
N LEU A 214 3.40 -14.71 11.50
CA LEU A 214 2.60 -14.25 12.63
C LEU A 214 2.90 -12.78 12.89
N ALA A 215 1.98 -11.91 12.52
CA ALA A 215 2.05 -10.48 12.75
C ALA A 215 1.06 -10.03 13.83
N GLY A 216 1.25 -8.82 14.35
CA GLY A 216 0.30 -8.16 15.25
C GLY A 216 0.62 -8.25 16.74
N TRP A 217 1.73 -8.90 17.12
CA TRP A 217 2.19 -8.92 18.51
C TRP A 217 2.73 -7.56 18.94
N GLU A 218 2.58 -7.20 20.22
CA GLU A 218 3.05 -5.91 20.71
C GLU A 218 4.58 -5.79 20.63
N GLY A 219 5.07 -4.58 20.38
CA GLY A 219 6.51 -4.31 20.32
C GLY A 219 7.26 -4.57 21.61
N SER A 220 6.58 -4.58 22.76
CA SER A 220 7.17 -4.97 24.04
C SER A 220 7.24 -6.48 24.24
N ALA A 221 6.51 -7.28 23.46
CA ALA A 221 6.47 -8.72 23.61
C ALA A 221 7.87 -9.32 23.40
N HIS A 222 8.20 -10.31 24.23
CA HIS A 222 9.44 -11.06 24.12
C HIS A 222 9.33 -12.10 23.00
N ASP A 223 10.41 -12.37 22.28
CA ASP A 223 10.36 -13.28 21.12
C ASP A 223 9.93 -14.70 21.51
N SER A 224 10.27 -15.16 22.73
CA SER A 224 9.78 -16.43 23.26
C SER A 224 8.27 -16.47 23.49
N MET A 225 7.65 -15.34 23.81
CA MET A 225 6.19 -15.24 23.97
C MET A 225 5.50 -15.34 22.61
N VAL A 226 6.04 -14.64 21.61
CA VAL A 226 5.55 -14.68 20.23
C VAL A 226 5.72 -16.09 19.64
N LEU A 227 6.86 -16.74 19.89
CA LEU A 227 7.10 -18.12 19.47
C LEU A 227 6.15 -19.11 20.13
N ARG A 228 5.92 -18.99 21.45
CA ARG A 228 4.96 -19.85 22.16
C ARG A 228 3.55 -19.71 21.57
N ASP A 229 3.07 -18.49 21.35
CA ASP A 229 1.78 -18.27 20.69
C ASP A 229 1.76 -18.86 19.28
N ALA A 230 2.83 -18.70 18.50
CA ALA A 230 2.92 -19.31 17.19
C ALA A 230 2.72 -20.83 17.24
N LEU A 231 3.27 -21.51 18.25
CA LEU A 231 3.16 -22.97 18.41
C LEU A 231 1.80 -23.44 18.95
N GLU A 232 1.17 -22.66 19.84
CA GLU A 232 -0.07 -23.04 20.53
C GLU A 232 -1.35 -22.75 19.71
N ARG A 233 -1.26 -21.90 18.68
CA ARG A 233 -2.42 -21.52 17.86
C ARG A 233 -3.00 -22.71 17.06
N PRO A 234 -4.33 -22.78 16.86
CA PRO A 234 -4.95 -23.83 16.03
C PRO A 234 -4.43 -23.88 14.58
N ASN A 235 -4.15 -22.72 13.99
CA ASN A 235 -3.49 -22.58 12.69
C ASN A 235 -2.04 -22.09 12.86
N GLY A 236 -1.39 -22.56 13.92
CA GLY A 236 -0.05 -22.17 14.33
C GLY A 236 1.05 -22.77 13.47
N LEU A 237 2.28 -22.39 13.81
CA LEU A 237 3.51 -22.95 13.26
C LEU A 237 3.57 -24.45 13.57
N LYS A 238 3.64 -25.27 12.52
CA LYS A 238 3.75 -26.72 12.65
C LYS A 238 5.20 -27.16 12.56
N VAL A 239 5.71 -27.73 13.64
CA VAL A 239 7.03 -28.36 13.69
C VAL A 239 6.86 -29.88 13.53
N PRO A 240 7.44 -30.51 12.49
CA PRO A 240 7.36 -31.97 12.32
C PRO A 240 7.94 -32.73 13.52
N GLN A 241 7.21 -33.70 14.06
CA GLN A 241 7.69 -34.55 15.15
C GLN A 241 8.84 -35.46 14.70
N GLY A 242 9.84 -35.68 15.58
CA GLY A 242 10.98 -36.57 15.33
C GLY A 242 12.23 -35.89 14.78
N LYS A 243 12.17 -34.60 14.48
CA LYS A 243 13.33 -33.76 14.14
C LYS A 243 13.64 -32.89 15.36
N ASN A 244 14.58 -33.32 16.19
CA ASN A 244 14.90 -32.67 17.46
C ASN A 244 15.46 -31.26 17.23
N GLY A 245 14.59 -30.26 17.21
CA GLY A 245 14.97 -28.86 17.39
C GLY A 245 15.36 -28.64 18.85
N SER A 246 16.66 -28.63 19.14
CA SER A 246 17.16 -27.93 20.31
C SER A 246 16.99 -26.43 20.06
N TRP A 247 16.05 -25.81 20.75
CA TRP A 247 15.81 -24.36 20.74
C TRP A 247 16.74 -23.64 21.73
#